data_AF-A0ABD3EV92-F1
#
_entry.id   AF-A0ABD3EV92-F1
#
_cell.length_a   1.000
_cell.length_b   1.000
_cell.length_c   1.000
_cell.angle_alpha   90.00
_cell.angle_beta   90.00
_cell.angle_gamma   90.00
#
_symmetry.space_group_name_H-M   'P 1'
#
loop_
_entity.id
_entity.type
_entity.pdbx_description
1 polymer ?
#
loop_
_entity_poly.entity_id
_entity_poly.type
_entity_poly.pdbx_seq_one_letter_code
_entity_poly.pdbx_strand_id
1 'polypeptide(L)'
;MLNYPKNQQDPRLRDYIDNSLKTDLSNIVDTYIRPGGNFWIAVPRDEPTLVVGMVGLEPKPNSKGELRRMSVKSTYRRYGIGRLTHFDARALGYRA
;
A
#
# COMPACT_ATOMS: atom_id res chain seq x y z
N MET A 1 0.94 12.16 -5.31
CA MET A 1 0.70 10.69 -5.38
C MET A 1 0.87 10.27 -6.85
N LEU A 2 1.99 9.66 -7.23
CA LEU A 2 2.33 9.33 -8.63
C LEU A 2 1.33 8.35 -9.28
N ASN A 3 0.61 7.54 -8.49
CA ASN A 3 -0.38 6.56 -8.98
C ASN A 3 -1.82 7.14 -9.14
N TYR A 4 -1.98 8.46 -9.14
CA TYR A 4 -3.27 9.10 -9.41
C TYR A 4 -3.56 9.09 -10.94
N PRO A 5 -4.82 9.00 -11.42
CA PRO A 5 -5.14 8.78 -12.83
C PRO A 5 -4.60 9.90 -13.73
N LYS A 6 -4.57 11.12 -13.19
CA LYS A 6 -3.98 12.30 -13.86
C LYS A 6 -2.48 12.13 -14.18
N ASN A 7 -1.80 11.20 -13.52
CA ASN A 7 -0.37 10.96 -13.63
C ASN A 7 -0.07 9.63 -14.34
N GLN A 8 -1.05 8.96 -14.96
CA GLN A 8 -0.83 7.70 -15.69
C GLN A 8 0.13 7.84 -16.88
N GLN A 9 0.27 9.05 -17.40
CA GLN A 9 1.20 9.38 -18.48
C GLN A 9 2.51 10.00 -17.96
N ASP A 10 2.70 10.13 -16.64
CA ASP A 10 3.94 10.64 -16.07
C ASP A 10 5.07 9.63 -16.37
N PRO A 11 6.13 10.02 -17.10
CA PRO A 11 7.23 9.12 -17.43
C PRO A 11 7.87 8.49 -16.19
N ARG A 12 7.85 9.18 -15.06
CA ARG A 12 8.43 8.72 -13.78
C ARG A 12 7.62 7.61 -13.12
N LEU A 13 6.40 7.35 -13.58
CA LEU A 13 5.56 6.29 -13.05
C LEU A 13 6.20 4.90 -13.27
N ARG A 14 6.82 4.68 -14.43
CA ARG A 14 7.50 3.42 -14.74
C ARG A 14 8.69 3.20 -13.83
N ASP A 15 9.56 4.20 -13.70
CA ASP A 15 10.72 4.12 -12.81
C ASP A 15 10.31 3.90 -11.35
N TYR A 16 9.22 4.55 -10.91
CA TYR A 16 8.66 4.34 -9.59
C TYR A 16 8.19 2.90 -9.38
N ILE A 17 7.47 2.33 -10.34
CA ILE A 17 6.99 0.94 -10.28
C ILE A 17 8.19 -0.02 -10.27
N ASP A 18 9.12 0.13 -11.20
CA ASP A 18 10.29 -0.76 -11.32
C ASP A 18 11.17 -0.72 -10.08
N ASN A 19 11.41 0.48 -9.52
CA ASN A 19 12.15 0.61 -8.27
C ASN A 19 11.42 -0.06 -7.10
N SER A 20 10.10 0.12 -7.01
CA SER A 20 9.28 -0.55 -5.97
C SER A 20 9.35 -2.07 -6.08
N LEU A 21 9.27 -2.61 -7.29
CA LEU A 21 9.36 -4.05 -7.56
C LEU A 21 10.74 -4.62 -7.20
N LYS A 22 11.81 -3.87 -7.43
CA LYS A 22 13.18 -4.29 -7.11
C LYS A 22 13.51 -4.17 -5.62
N THR A 23 12.90 -3.21 -4.93
CA THR A 23 13.24 -2.88 -3.53
C THR A 23 12.28 -3.53 -2.55
N ASP A 24 11.26 -2.81 -2.10
CA ASP A 24 10.42 -3.23 -0.99
C ASP A 24 9.43 -4.34 -1.35
N LEU A 25 8.94 -4.37 -2.59
CA LEU A 25 8.01 -5.41 -3.03
C LEU A 25 8.69 -6.73 -3.41
N SER A 26 10.01 -6.76 -3.59
CA SER A 26 10.76 -8.01 -3.83
C SER A 26 10.85 -8.86 -2.56
N ASN A 27 10.77 -8.24 -1.38
CA ASN A 27 10.80 -8.91 -0.09
C ASN A 27 9.94 -8.19 0.95
N ILE A 28 8.62 -8.38 0.85
CA ILE A 28 7.63 -7.76 1.73
C ILE A 28 7.81 -8.19 3.19
N VAL A 29 8.15 -9.46 3.42
CA VAL A 29 8.30 -10.02 4.77
C VAL A 29 9.39 -9.28 5.53
N ASP A 30 10.56 -9.12 4.94
CA ASP A 30 11.69 -8.49 5.62
C ASP A 30 11.57 -6.97 5.67
N THR A 31 10.90 -6.38 4.67
CA THR A 31 10.74 -4.92 4.60
C THR A 31 9.66 -4.40 5.52
N TYR A 32 8.52 -5.09 5.65
CA TYR A 32 7.35 -4.58 6.36
C TYR A 32 6.95 -5.42 7.58
N ILE A 33 6.98 -6.75 7.48
CA ILE A 33 6.41 -7.62 8.52
C ILE A 33 7.40 -7.84 9.67
N ARG A 34 8.62 -8.30 9.35
CA ARG A 34 9.65 -8.60 10.36
C ARG A 34 10.01 -7.40 11.24
N PRO A 35 10.04 -6.15 10.75
CA PRO A 35 10.27 -4.97 11.60
C PRO A 35 9.11 -4.61 12.54
N GLY A 36 7.97 -5.31 12.47
CA GLY A 36 6.78 -5.03 13.30
C GLY A 36 5.72 -4.15 12.62
N GLY A 37 5.84 -3.93 11.31
CA GLY A 37 4.81 -3.32 10.48
C GLY A 37 3.84 -4.35 9.92
N ASN A 38 3.21 -4.02 8.79
CA ASN A 38 2.32 -4.95 8.10
C ASN A 38 2.17 -4.60 6.62
N PHE A 39 1.56 -5.48 5.84
CA PHE A 39 1.23 -5.23 4.45
C PHE A 39 -0.16 -5.80 4.14
N TRP A 40 -1.10 -4.94 3.77
CA TRP A 40 -2.46 -5.33 3.45
C TRP A 40 -2.72 -5.24 1.96
N ILE A 41 -3.45 -6.23 1.47
CA ILE A 41 -4.03 -6.25 0.13
C ILE A 41 -5.55 -6.29 0.24
N ALA A 42 -6.23 -5.61 -0.67
CA ALA A 42 -7.67 -5.71 -0.84
C ALA A 42 -7.95 -6.59 -2.06
N VAL A 43 -8.74 -7.64 -1.87
CA VAL A 43 -9.21 -8.54 -2.92
C VAL A 43 -10.75 -8.60 -2.88
N PRO A 44 -11.43 -8.61 -4.03
CA PRO A 44 -12.87 -8.90 -4.09
C PRO A 44 -13.18 -10.29 -3.54
N ARG A 45 -14.37 -10.49 -2.98
CA ARG A 45 -14.77 -11.79 -2.41
C ARG A 45 -15.00 -12.85 -3.48
N ASP A 46 -15.53 -12.40 -4.61
CA ASP A 46 -15.84 -13.17 -5.81
C ASP A 46 -14.60 -13.44 -6.68
N GLU A 47 -13.55 -12.63 -6.56
CA GLU A 47 -12.30 -12.77 -7.32
C GLU A 47 -11.05 -12.61 -6.40
N PRO A 48 -10.76 -13.60 -5.53
CA PRO A 48 -9.73 -13.49 -4.49
C PRO A 48 -8.29 -13.41 -5.02
N THR A 49 -8.07 -13.71 -6.31
CA THR A 49 -6.77 -13.57 -6.99
C THR A 49 -6.52 -12.15 -7.51
N LEU A 50 -7.57 -11.30 -7.59
CA LEU A 50 -7.44 -9.94 -8.09
C LEU A 50 -7.12 -8.97 -6.96
N VAL A 51 -5.91 -8.42 -6.95
CA VAL A 51 -5.56 -7.31 -6.05
C VAL A 51 -6.12 -6.00 -6.60
N VAL A 52 -7.02 -5.37 -5.82
CA VAL A 52 -7.67 -4.10 -6.17
C VAL A 52 -7.18 -2.92 -5.33
N GLY A 53 -6.42 -3.19 -4.29
CA GLY A 53 -5.74 -2.16 -3.49
C GLY A 53 -4.66 -2.77 -2.62
N MET A 54 -3.72 -1.94 -2.20
CA MET A 54 -2.64 -2.35 -1.29
C MET A 54 -2.15 -1.17 -0.46
N VAL A 55 -1.57 -1.49 0.70
CA VAL A 55 -0.81 -0.55 1.52
C VAL A 55 0.21 -1.32 2.38
N GLY A 56 1.43 -0.79 2.45
CA GLY A 56 2.44 -1.22 3.42
C GLY A 56 2.47 -0.26 4.59
N LEU A 57 2.72 -0.77 5.78
CA LEU A 57 2.97 -0.01 6.98
C LEU A 57 4.41 -0.26 7.41
N GLU A 58 5.22 0.78 7.33
CA GLU A 58 6.60 0.76 7.78
C GLU A 58 6.68 1.36 9.20
N PRO A 59 7.17 0.61 10.20
CA PRO A 59 7.31 1.12 11.55
C PRO A 59 8.44 2.15 11.60
N LYS A 60 8.20 3.26 12.29
CA LYS A 60 9.18 4.31 12.57
C LYS A 60 9.36 4.46 14.08
N PRO A 61 10.46 5.08 14.55
CA PRO A 61 10.66 5.36 15.97
C PRO A 61 9.48 6.13 16.59
N ASN A 62 9.32 6.02 17.90
CA ASN A 62 8.27 6.68 18.68
C ASN A 62 6.83 6.24 18.34
N SER A 63 6.63 4.96 18.01
CA SER A 63 5.31 4.37 17.69
C SER A 63 4.58 5.11 16.55
N LYS A 64 5.36 5.63 15.59
CA LYS A 64 4.84 6.22 14.36
C LYS A 64 4.88 5.18 13.25
N GLY A 65 3.89 5.21 12.37
CA GLY A 65 3.81 4.32 11.21
C GLY A 65 3.78 5.15 9.94
N GLU A 66 4.63 4.82 8.97
CA GLU A 66 4.57 5.43 7.64
C GLU A 66 3.79 4.50 6.69
N LEU A 67 2.75 5.05 6.04
CA LEU A 67 2.02 4.32 5.01
C LEU A 67 2.77 4.43 3.68
N ARG A 68 3.16 3.28 3.14
CA ARG A 68 3.88 3.12 1.89
C ARG A 68 2.97 2.42 0.88
N ARG A 69 3.24 2.65 -0.41
CA ARG A 69 2.60 1.93 -1.54
C ARG A 69 1.06 1.97 -1.57
N MET A 70 0.44 2.91 -0.84
CA MET A 70 -1.02 3.05 -0.81
C MET A 70 -1.56 3.31 -2.22
N SER A 71 -2.34 2.36 -2.73
CA SER A 71 -2.95 2.45 -4.05
C SER A 71 -4.25 1.66 -4.11
N VAL A 72 -5.17 2.14 -4.95
CA VAL A 72 -6.46 1.49 -5.24
C VAL A 72 -6.71 1.58 -6.74
N LYS A 73 -7.03 0.43 -7.35
CA LYS A 73 -7.40 0.30 -8.75
C LYS A 73 -8.54 1.26 -9.07
N SER A 74 -8.43 2.01 -10.18
CA SER A 74 -9.33 3.12 -10.48
C SER A 74 -10.81 2.74 -10.46
N THR A 75 -11.14 1.56 -11.00
CA THR A 75 -12.51 1.01 -11.05
C THR A 75 -13.06 0.60 -9.68
N TYR A 76 -12.21 0.50 -8.65
CA TYR A 76 -12.54 0.12 -7.27
C TYR A 76 -12.38 1.29 -6.29
N ARG A 77 -12.29 2.52 -6.79
CA ARG A 77 -12.27 3.72 -5.94
C ARG A 77 -13.68 4.10 -5.51
N ARG A 78 -13.76 4.88 -4.42
CA ARG A 78 -15.02 5.35 -3.80
C ARG A 78 -15.86 4.26 -3.13
N TYR A 79 -15.36 3.02 -3.07
CA TYR A 79 -15.93 1.92 -2.27
C TYR A 79 -15.36 1.84 -0.84
N GLY A 80 -14.68 2.89 -0.35
CA GLY A 80 -14.15 2.93 1.02
C GLY A 80 -12.85 2.15 1.26
N ILE A 81 -12.28 1.48 0.26
CA ILE A 81 -11.07 0.63 0.38
C ILE A 81 -9.89 1.38 1.03
N GLY A 82 -9.57 2.59 0.57
CA GLY A 82 -8.46 3.36 1.15
C GLY A 82 -8.71 3.81 2.59
N ARG A 83 -9.97 3.98 2.99
CA ARG A 83 -10.33 4.29 4.39
C ARG A 83 -10.19 3.06 5.27
N LEU A 84 -10.64 1.91 4.78
CA LEU A 84 -10.52 0.63 5.47
C LEU A 84 -9.05 0.32 5.80
N THR A 85 -8.18 0.38 4.80
CA THR A 85 -6.77 0.04 4.98
C THR A 85 -6.00 1.05 5.84
N HIS A 86 -6.41 2.33 5.88
CA HIS A 86 -5.88 3.31 6.82
C HIS A 86 -6.26 2.99 8.27
N PHE A 87 -7.49 2.50 8.51
CA PHE A 87 -7.92 2.13 9.86
C PHE A 87 -7.16 0.91 10.39
N ASP A 88 -6.84 -0.06 9.53
CA ASP A 88 -6.06 -1.24 9.93
C ASP A 88 -4.68 -0.85 10.49
N ALA A 89 -4.04 0.17 9.91
CA ALA A 89 -2.78 0.70 10.42
C ALA A 89 -2.92 1.34 11.82
N ARG A 90 -4.01 2.05 12.08
CA ARG A 90 -4.30 2.62 13.41
C ARG A 90 -4.61 1.54 14.45
N ALA A 91 -5.25 0.45 14.05
CA ALA A 91 -5.57 -0.66 14.94
C ALA A 91 -4.32 -1.35 15.52
N LEU A 92 -3.18 -1.26 14.83
CA LEU A 92 -1.86 -1.73 15.32
C LEU A 92 -1.18 -0.77 16.30
N GLY A 93 -1.85 0.29 16.77
CA GLY A 93 -1.31 1.22 17.76
C GLY A 93 -0.42 2.32 17.20
N TYR A 94 -0.25 2.40 15.88
CA TYR A 94 0.52 3.45 15.23
C TYR A 94 -0.28 4.74 15.10
N ARG A 95 0.36 5.87 15.45
CA ARG A 95 -0.19 7.20 15.16
C ARG A 95 0.15 7.57 13.72
N ALA A 96 -0.88 7.83 12.93
CA ALA A 96 -0.80 8.34 11.55
C ALA A 96 -1.18 9.82 11.52
#